data_AF-A0AAU4WSR5-F1
#
_entry.id   AF-A0AAU4WSR5-F1
#
_cell.length_a   1.000
_cell.length_b   1.000
_cell.length_c   1.000
_cell.angle_alpha   90.00
_cell.angle_beta   90.00
_cell.angle_gamma   90.00
#
_symmetry.space_group_name_H-M   'P 1'
#
loop_
_entity.id
_entity.type
_entity.pdbx_description
1 polymer ?
#
loop_
_entity_poly.entity_id
_entity_poly.type
_entity_poly.pdbx_seq_one_letter_code
_entity_poly.pdbx_strand_id
1 'polypeptide(L)'
;MGLVGDSYDNALAENLWVIIKTECIRGRVLATRAEANLALFEYLDEFYNSRRIQQRLGYLSPLEFEDKHYADQATAERTNLKPRQPALTS
;
A
#
# COMPACT_ATOMS: atom_id res chain seq x y z
N MET A 1 -8.13 21.17 8.79
CA MET A 1 -9.05 20.69 7.74
C MET A 1 -8.24 20.58 6.46
N GLY A 2 -7.80 19.37 6.09
CA GLY A 2 -7.21 19.11 4.77
C GLY A 2 -8.33 18.92 3.75
N LEU A 3 -8.26 19.61 2.61
CA LEU A 3 -9.28 19.59 1.57
C LEU A 3 -9.16 18.29 0.76
N VAL A 4 -10.30 17.73 0.36
CA VAL A 4 -10.38 16.60 -0.58
C VAL A 4 -9.58 16.94 -1.84
N GLY A 5 -8.55 16.15 -2.14
CA GLY A 5 -7.68 16.32 -3.29
C GLY A 5 -6.39 17.12 -3.00
N ASP A 6 -5.55 16.64 -2.08
CA ASP A 6 -4.19 17.15 -1.99
C ASP A 6 -3.41 16.73 -3.26
N SER A 7 -2.55 17.62 -3.75
CA SER A 7 -1.59 17.38 -4.83
C SER A 7 -0.82 16.06 -4.66
N TYR A 8 -0.56 15.66 -3.41
CA TYR A 8 0.10 14.41 -3.09
C TYR A 8 -0.74 13.16 -3.43
N ASP A 9 -2.03 13.19 -3.12
CA ASP A 9 -2.96 12.09 -3.45
C ASP A 9 -3.16 11.98 -4.96
N ASN A 10 -3.25 13.13 -5.64
CA ASN A 10 -3.34 13.15 -7.10
C ASN A 10 -2.07 12.58 -7.75
N ALA A 11 -0.88 12.98 -7.29
CA ALA A 11 0.39 12.46 -7.81
C ALA A 11 0.53 10.95 -7.60
N LEU A 12 0.05 10.42 -6.45
CA LEU A 12 0.00 8.99 -6.19
C LEU A 12 -0.92 8.26 -7.18
N ALA A 13 -2.13 8.79 -7.37
CA ALA A 13 -3.11 8.23 -8.29
C ALA A 13 -2.63 8.28 -9.75
N GLU A 14 -2.05 9.39 -10.19
CA GLU A 14 -1.48 9.55 -11.53
C GLU A 14 -0.36 8.55 -11.80
N ASN A 15 0.55 8.37 -10.84
CA ASN A 15 1.62 7.39 -10.98
C ASN A 15 1.06 5.95 -11.11
N LEU A 16 0.07 5.60 -10.29
CA LEU A 16 -0.61 4.30 -10.39
C LEU A 16 -1.23 4.10 -11.78
N TRP A 17 -1.92 5.10 -12.31
CA TRP A 17 -2.55 5.01 -13.63
C TRP A 17 -1.53 4.90 -14.77
N VAL A 18 -0.39 5.57 -14.68
CA VAL A 18 0.71 5.42 -15.65
C VAL A 18 1.24 3.99 -15.63
N ILE A 19 1.45 3.41 -14.45
CA ILE A 19 1.93 2.03 -14.28
C ILE A 19 0.94 1.04 -14.88
N ILE A 20 -0.35 1.13 -14.53
CA ILE A 20 -1.39 0.24 -15.06
C ILE A 20 -1.44 0.31 -16.59
N LYS A 21 -1.43 1.53 -17.17
CA LYS A 21 -1.46 1.68 -18.63
C LYS A 21 -0.23 1.08 -19.30
N THR A 22 0.93 1.16 -18.65
CA THR A 22 2.21 0.72 -19.21
C THR A 22 2.45 -0.78 -19.05
N GLU A 23 2.08 -1.36 -17.91
CA GLU A 23 2.38 -2.75 -17.56
C GLU A 23 1.17 -3.68 -17.81
N CYS A 24 -0.06 -3.23 -17.52
CA CYS A 24 -1.27 -4.04 -17.66
C CYS A 24 -1.92 -3.89 -19.05
N ILE A 25 -2.07 -2.65 -19.54
CA ILE A 25 -2.86 -2.38 -20.76
C ILE A 25 -2.00 -2.40 -22.03
N ARG A 26 -0.73 -1.99 -21.95
CA ARG A 26 0.13 -1.87 -23.14
C ARG A 26 0.28 -3.21 -23.85
N GLY A 27 -0.14 -3.26 -25.11
CA GLY A 27 -0.05 -4.47 -25.94
C GLY A 27 -1.21 -5.45 -25.79
N ARG A 28 -2.22 -5.14 -24.96
CA ARG A 28 -3.47 -5.92 -24.87
C ARG A 28 -4.61 -5.19 -25.58
N VAL A 29 -5.46 -5.95 -26.28
CA VAL A 29 -6.72 -5.44 -26.82
C VAL A 29 -7.84 -5.99 -25.95
N LEU A 30 -8.50 -5.11 -25.21
CA LEU A 30 -9.61 -5.46 -24.34
C LEU A 30 -10.90 -5.18 -25.10
N ALA A 31 -11.68 -6.24 -25.39
CA ALA A 31 -12.88 -6.13 -26.22
C ALA A 31 -14.07 -5.58 -25.43
N THR A 32 -14.10 -5.79 -24.11
CA THR A 32 -15.19 -5.35 -23.25
C THR A 32 -14.70 -4.66 -21.98
N ARG A 33 -15.58 -3.83 -21.39
CA ARG A 33 -15.31 -3.23 -20.09
C ARG A 33 -15.17 -4.28 -18.98
N ALA A 34 -15.90 -5.39 -19.07
CA ALA A 34 -15.81 -6.47 -18.10
C ALA A 34 -14.43 -7.14 -18.11
N GLU A 35 -13.89 -7.39 -19.30
CA GLU A 35 -12.53 -7.91 -19.48
C GLU A 35 -11.47 -6.95 -18.95
N ALA A 36 -11.62 -5.65 -19.22
CA ALA A 36 -10.73 -4.63 -18.68
C ALA A 36 -10.74 -4.58 -17.14
N ASN A 37 -11.93 -4.69 -16.53
CA ASN A 37 -12.07 -4.72 -15.07
C ASN A 37 -11.43 -5.98 -14.46
N LEU A 38 -11.59 -7.13 -15.10
CA LEU A 38 -10.97 -8.37 -14.63
C LEU A 38 -9.45 -8.28 -14.70
N ALA A 39 -8.90 -7.86 -15.85
CA ALA A 39 -7.46 -7.68 -16.02
C ALA A 39 -6.87 -6.67 -15.02
N LEU A 40 -7.61 -5.60 -14.72
CA LEU A 40 -7.21 -4.64 -13.70
C LEU A 40 -7.22 -5.25 -12.30
N PHE A 41 -8.26 -6.00 -11.95
CA PHE A 41 -8.38 -6.65 -10.65
C PHE A 41 -7.25 -7.67 -10.42
N GLU A 42 -7.03 -8.55 -11.40
CA GLU A 42 -5.94 -9.54 -11.37
C GLU A 42 -4.57 -8.85 -11.25
N TYR A 43 -4.34 -7.78 -12.02
CA TYR A 43 -3.09 -7.04 -11.95
C TYR A 43 -2.89 -6.38 -10.57
N LEU A 44 -3.95 -5.79 -10.00
CA LEU A 44 -3.86 -5.12 -8.71
C LEU A 44 -3.63 -6.10 -7.56
N ASP A 45 -4.40 -7.18 -7.51
CA ASP A 45 -4.38 -8.13 -6.41
C ASP A 45 -3.18 -9.07 -6.49
N GLU A 46 -2.99 -9.76 -7.62
CA GLU A 46 -1.96 -10.80 -7.73
C GLU A 46 -0.55 -10.23 -7.89
N PHE A 47 -0.42 -9.07 -8.54
CA PHE A 47 0.89 -8.51 -8.86
C PHE A 47 1.20 -7.23 -8.11
N TYR A 48 0.39 -6.18 -8.26
CA TYR A 48 0.72 -4.86 -7.73
C TYR A 48 0.83 -4.85 -6.21
N ASN A 49 -0.18 -5.35 -5.50
CA ASN A 49 -0.18 -5.35 -4.04
C ASN A 49 0.74 -6.44 -3.47
N SER A 50 0.66 -7.66 -3.99
CA SER A 50 1.38 -8.81 -3.40
C SER A 50 2.85 -8.91 -3.79
N ARG A 51 3.23 -8.55 -5.02
CA ARG A 51 4.55 -8.93 -5.58
C ARG A 51 5.40 -7.77 -6.10
N ARG A 52 4.82 -6.59 -6.33
CA ARG A 52 5.54 -5.49 -6.97
C ARG A 52 6.54 -4.82 -6.05
N ILE A 53 7.82 -5.09 -6.28
CA ILE A 53 8.91 -4.50 -5.49
C ILE A 53 9.07 -3.02 -5.83
N GLN A 54 9.01 -2.17 -4.80
CA GLN A 54 9.23 -0.73 -4.96
C GLN A 54 10.46 -0.28 -4.17
N GLN A 55 11.45 0.29 -4.86
CA GLN A 55 12.66 0.83 -4.21
C GLN A 55 12.31 1.88 -3.14
N ARG A 56 11.29 2.72 -3.41
CA ARG A 56 10.76 3.71 -2.46
C ARG A 56 10.30 3.09 -1.13
N LEU A 57 9.84 1.84 -1.15
CA LEU A 57 9.37 1.10 0.03
C LEU A 57 10.48 0.24 0.66
N GLY A 58 11.74 0.44 0.27
CA GLY A 58 12.85 -0.36 0.78
C GLY A 58 12.94 -1.75 0.15
N TYR A 59 12.60 -1.87 -1.14
CA TYR A 59 12.55 -3.13 -1.88
C TYR A 59 11.52 -4.13 -1.34
N LEU A 60 10.37 -3.62 -0.90
CA LEU A 60 9.24 -4.39 -0.43
C LEU A 60 8.05 -4.24 -1.39
N SER A 61 7.15 -5.23 -1.36
CA SER A 61 5.82 -5.05 -1.95
C SER A 61 4.96 -4.12 -1.09
N PRO A 62 3.92 -3.48 -1.66
CA PRO A 62 2.97 -2.67 -0.89
C PRO A 62 2.39 -3.43 0.29
N LEU A 63 1.99 -4.70 0.08
CA LEU A 63 1.44 -5.54 1.14
C LEU A 63 2.47 -5.79 2.25
N GLU A 64 3.70 -6.16 1.91
CA GLU A 64 4.76 -6.37 2.90
C GLU A 64 5.12 -5.10 3.66
N PHE A 65 5.06 -3.95 2.99
CA PHE A 65 5.30 -2.66 3.61
C PHE A 65 4.19 -2.31 4.61
N GLU A 66 2.93 -2.51 4.25
CA GLU A 66 1.79 -2.31 5.15
C GLU A 66 1.84 -3.27 6.34
N ASP A 67 2.10 -4.56 6.12
CA ASP A 67 2.22 -5.56 7.19
C ASP A 67 3.30 -5.17 8.21
N LYS A 68 4.47 -4.72 7.74
CA LYS A 68 5.53 -4.20 8.62
C LYS A 68 5.09 -2.95 9.37
N HIS A 69 4.45 -2.01 8.67
CA HIS A 69 3.97 -0.78 9.29
C HIS A 69 3.00 -1.07 10.44
N TYR A 70 2.02 -1.95 10.22
CA TYR A 70 1.05 -2.32 11.26
C TYR A 70 1.69 -3.15 12.38
N ALA A 71 2.67 -4.01 12.08
CA ALA A 71 3.41 -4.75 13.11
C ALA A 71 4.23 -3.81 14.01
N ASP A 72 4.87 -2.79 13.43
CA ASP A 72 5.63 -1.78 14.17
C ASP A 72 4.72 -0.89 15.02
N GLN A 73 3.56 -0.48 14.49
CA GLN A 73 2.54 0.26 15.23
C GLN A 73 2.03 -0.55 16.44
N ALA A 74 1.67 -1.83 16.24
CA ALA A 74 1.23 -2.71 17.31
C ALA A 74 2.33 -2.94 18.37
N THR A 75 3.59 -2.94 17.95
CA THR A 75 4.75 -3.04 18.86
C THR A 75 4.92 -1.75 19.67
N ALA A 76 4.80 -0.59 19.03
CA ALA A 76 4.87 0.72 19.68
C ALA A 76 3.75 0.90 20.71
N GLU A 77 2.52 0.50 20.40
CA GLU A 77 1.39 0.51 21.33
C GLU A 77 1.63 -0.41 22.54
N ARG A 78 2.14 -1.63 22.30
CA ARG A 78 2.51 -2.57 23.39
C ARG A 78 3.63 -2.02 24.28
N THR A 79 4.64 -1.36 23.70
CA THR A 79 5.72 -0.75 24.50
C THR A 79 5.23 0.43 25.35
N ASN A 80 4.24 1.19 24.87
CA ASN A 80 3.63 2.28 25.62
C ASN A 80 2.69 1.81 26.75
N LEU A 81 2.25 0.54 26.72
CA LEU A 81 1.43 -0.08 27.77
C LEU A 81 2.24 -0.79 28.87
N LYS A 82 3.57 -0.70 28.87
CA LYS A 82 4.40 -1.32 29.91
C LYS A 82 4.16 -0.62 31.27
N PRO A 83 3.75 -1.32 32.35
CA PRO A 83 3.28 -0.67 33.56
C PRO A 83 4.39 0.07 34.30
N ARG A 84 4.09 1.27 34.81
CA ARG A 84 4.90 1.92 35.85
C ARG A 84 5.04 0.94 37.01
N GLN A 85 6.27 0.52 37.30
CA GLN A 85 6.58 -0.28 38.49
C GLN A 85 5.99 0.43 39.73
N PRO A 86 5.22 -0.25 40.60
CA PRO A 86 4.87 0.35 41.87
C PRO A 86 6.16 0.50 42.67
N ALA A 87 6.50 1.75 43.01
CA ALA A 87 7.60 2.05 43.90
C ALA A 87 7.28 1.42 45.27
N LEU A 88 7.98 0.33 45.60
CA LEU A 88 8.02 -0.19 46.96
C LEU A 88 8.85 0.82 47.79
N THR A 89 8.19 1.74 48.46
CA THR A 89 8.78 2.49 49.58
C THR A 89 8.56 1.70 50.87
N SER A 90 9.67 1.33 51.51
CA SER A 90 9.75 0.68 52.83
C SER A 90 9.14 1.49 53.96
#